data_AF-A0A0G2ID09-F1
#
_entry.id   AF-A0A0G2ID09-F1
#
_cell.length_a   1.000
_cell.length_b   1.000
_cell.length_c   1.000
_cell.angle_alpha   90.00
_cell.angle_beta   90.00
_cell.angle_gamma   90.00
#
_symmetry.space_group_name_H-M   'P 1'
#
loop_
_entity.id
_entity.type
_entity.pdbx_description
1 polymer ?
#
loop_
_entity_poly.entity_id
_entity_poly.type
_entity_poly.pdbx_seq_one_letter_code
_entity_poly.pdbx_strand_id
1 'polypeptide(L)'
;MQSTAVDDSPDATFRCEERRELLRQIKEILKCEVSPTAWAFLWLSDLTQLRQIVQLMQGSNLVAWAAVLTATDLGLVGNTTGIRAHHTKVLAPAESESTPTTPTRTARSATADAKCRERDQNQCVLTRYFHPIDVAHIYPLAMNKEQRTGTASFSFWNILELFWSKERVDAWYNAIFPRGTEVVENRLCFAPHVRRWHEKGLFALRPIGISDDGTKLTVKFFWLSQRLPSHTIDILETPTLLPEDPAHLPKNFRVWNAETQALIKCGDEIVLETHNPDTHPLPDVRLLEMQWMLQQLTALSGAAEVNDSFRPEDDDDWEDDAFSYDEYGYDNYADESPEPLRLPELILPVG
;
A
#
# COMPACT_ATOMS: atom_id res chain seq x y z
N MET A 1 38.32 18.66 5.15
CA MET A 1 37.75 17.76 4.15
C MET A 1 36.26 17.64 4.45
N GLN A 2 35.44 18.45 3.78
CA GLN A 2 33.99 18.31 3.87
C GLN A 2 33.61 17.04 3.10
N SER A 3 33.17 16.03 3.83
CA SER A 3 32.48 14.88 3.26
C SER A 3 31.20 15.42 2.61
N THR A 4 31.15 15.42 1.28
CA THR A 4 29.91 15.63 0.53
C THR A 4 29.03 14.42 0.82
N ALA A 5 28.23 14.50 1.88
CA ALA A 5 27.17 13.54 2.11
C ALA A 5 26.28 13.57 0.87
N VAL A 6 26.28 12.46 0.12
CA VAL A 6 25.31 12.23 -0.95
C VAL A 6 23.95 12.34 -0.28
N ASP A 7 23.13 13.29 -0.73
CA ASP A 7 21.79 13.46 -0.18
C ASP A 7 20.98 12.20 -0.51
N ASP A 8 20.78 11.35 0.49
CA ASP A 8 20.03 10.09 0.42
C ASP A 8 18.50 10.33 0.51
N SER A 9 18.07 11.60 0.44
CA SER A 9 16.67 11.98 0.34
C SER A 9 16.09 11.58 -1.02
N PRO A 10 14.86 11.02 -1.08
CA PRO A 10 14.16 10.79 -2.34
C PRO A 10 13.99 12.08 -3.18
N ASP A 11 13.85 13.23 -2.53
CA ASP A 11 13.71 14.53 -3.21
C ASP A 11 14.98 14.95 -3.96
N ALA A 12 16.14 14.35 -3.65
CA ALA A 12 17.38 14.63 -4.36
C ALA A 12 17.27 14.33 -5.86
N THR A 13 16.48 13.33 -6.23
CA THR A 13 16.25 12.95 -7.63
C THR A 13 15.54 14.04 -8.44
N PHE A 14 14.75 14.92 -7.79
CA PHE A 14 14.03 16.04 -8.44
C PHE A 14 14.91 17.27 -8.70
N ARG A 15 16.14 17.28 -8.17
CA ARG A 15 17.15 18.32 -8.46
C ARG A 15 18.04 17.97 -9.65
N CYS A 16 17.81 16.83 -10.29
CA CYS A 16 18.51 16.45 -11.52
C CYS A 16 18.24 17.46 -12.65
N GLU A 17 19.29 18.17 -13.09
CA GLU A 17 19.19 19.16 -14.17
C GLU A 17 18.74 18.53 -15.50
N GLU A 18 19.25 17.34 -15.81
CA GLU A 18 18.88 16.61 -17.02
C GLU A 18 17.38 16.28 -17.05
N ARG A 19 16.81 15.83 -15.92
CA ARG A 19 15.37 15.57 -15.81
C ARG A 19 14.58 16.84 -16.12
N ARG A 20 14.94 17.95 -15.50
CA ARG A 20 14.26 19.25 -15.68
C ARG A 20 14.29 19.71 -17.13
N GLU A 21 15.42 19.52 -17.80
CA GLU A 21 15.59 19.85 -19.20
C GLU A 21 14.72 18.98 -20.11
N LEU A 22 14.65 17.67 -19.87
CA LEU A 22 13.77 16.77 -20.62
C LEU A 22 12.28 17.12 -20.40
N LEU A 23 11.88 17.41 -19.16
CA LEU A 23 10.52 17.85 -18.83
C LEU A 23 10.16 19.18 -19.48
N ARG A 24 11.11 20.12 -19.60
CA ARG A 24 10.93 21.38 -20.32
C ARG A 24 10.64 21.12 -21.79
N GLN A 25 11.37 20.21 -22.43
CA GLN A 25 11.12 19.83 -23.83
C GLN A 25 9.73 19.21 -24.00
N ILE A 26 9.31 18.31 -23.09
CA ILE A 26 7.96 17.73 -23.10
C ILE A 26 6.89 18.84 -22.99
N LYS A 27 7.07 19.79 -22.06
CA LYS A 27 6.15 20.92 -21.88
C LYS A 27 6.06 21.80 -23.13
N GLU A 28 7.18 22.09 -23.79
CA GLU A 28 7.21 22.90 -25.01
C GLU A 28 6.50 22.24 -26.19
N ILE A 29 6.50 20.91 -26.23
CA ILE A 29 5.81 20.12 -27.25
C ILE A 29 4.30 20.05 -26.96
N LEU A 30 3.91 19.70 -25.73
CA LEU A 30 2.51 19.54 -25.34
C LEU A 30 1.76 20.87 -25.26
N LYS A 31 2.39 21.91 -24.70
CA LYS A 31 1.80 23.24 -24.45
C LYS A 31 0.49 23.20 -23.65
N CYS A 32 0.29 22.16 -22.85
CA CYS A 32 -0.86 22.03 -21.94
C CYS A 32 -0.39 21.52 -20.57
N GLU A 33 -1.25 21.72 -19.58
CA GLU A 33 -1.11 21.06 -18.28
C GLU A 33 -1.48 19.58 -18.43
N VAL A 34 -1.00 18.76 -17.49
CA VAL A 34 -1.24 17.31 -17.46
C VAL A 34 -1.97 16.92 -16.17
N SER A 35 -2.46 15.68 -16.09
CA SER A 35 -3.01 15.18 -14.83
C SER A 35 -1.91 15.04 -13.76
N PRO A 36 -2.24 15.13 -12.45
CA PRO A 36 -1.26 14.89 -11.39
C PRO A 36 -0.60 13.52 -11.48
N THR A 37 -1.35 12.50 -11.91
CA THR A 37 -0.82 11.15 -12.12
C THR A 37 0.25 11.13 -13.22
N ALA A 38 -0.03 11.71 -14.39
CA ALA A 38 0.93 11.78 -15.48
C ALA A 38 2.17 12.61 -15.11
N TRP A 39 1.96 13.72 -14.40
CA TRP A 39 3.05 14.52 -13.83
C TRP A 39 3.94 13.70 -12.88
N ALA A 40 3.34 12.95 -11.95
CA ALA A 40 4.07 12.12 -11.01
C ALA A 40 4.87 11.01 -11.73
N PHE A 41 4.29 10.34 -12.74
CA PHE A 41 5.01 9.39 -13.60
C PHE A 41 6.22 10.04 -14.30
N LEU A 42 6.04 11.22 -14.88
CA LEU A 42 7.12 11.95 -15.55
C LEU A 42 8.26 12.29 -14.58
N TRP A 43 7.95 12.70 -13.35
CA TRP A 43 8.98 13.03 -12.37
C TRP A 43 9.68 11.81 -11.75
N LEU A 44 9.00 10.66 -11.63
CA LEU A 44 9.53 9.42 -11.04
C LEU A 44 10.14 8.43 -12.04
N SER A 45 9.95 8.66 -13.34
CA SER A 45 10.43 7.82 -14.43
C SER A 45 11.96 7.71 -14.52
N ASP A 46 12.46 6.65 -15.15
CA ASP A 46 13.88 6.50 -15.45
C ASP A 46 14.32 7.56 -16.49
N LEU A 47 15.51 8.15 -16.33
CA LEU A 47 16.04 9.16 -17.26
C LEU A 47 16.12 8.63 -18.70
N THR A 48 16.42 7.34 -18.87
CA THR A 48 16.46 6.68 -20.18
C THR A 48 15.09 6.69 -20.85
N GLN A 49 14.01 6.43 -20.10
CA GLN A 49 12.65 6.46 -20.63
C GLN A 49 12.20 7.89 -20.93
N LEU A 50 12.55 8.88 -20.09
CA LEU A 50 12.26 10.29 -20.41
C LEU A 50 12.89 10.74 -21.73
N ARG A 51 14.16 10.37 -21.98
CA ARG A 51 14.82 10.67 -23.25
C ARG A 51 14.06 10.06 -24.44
N GLN A 52 13.60 8.82 -24.30
CA GLN A 52 12.80 8.14 -25.33
C GLN A 52 11.45 8.84 -25.55
N ILE A 53 10.76 9.24 -24.48
CA ILE A 53 9.48 9.98 -24.56
C ILE A 53 9.68 11.28 -25.36
N VAL A 54 10.71 12.06 -25.03
CA VAL A 54 11.06 13.29 -25.76
C VAL A 54 11.30 13.02 -27.25
N GLN A 55 12.09 12.00 -27.58
CA GLN A 55 12.37 11.63 -28.97
C GLN A 55 11.10 11.23 -29.75
N LEU A 56 10.21 10.46 -29.12
CA LEU A 56 8.96 10.02 -29.74
C LEU A 56 7.96 11.16 -29.93
N MET A 57 7.93 12.11 -28.99
CA MET A 57 7.09 13.31 -29.07
C MET A 57 7.55 14.30 -30.13
N GLN A 58 8.86 14.42 -30.37
CA GLN A 58 9.41 15.26 -31.45
C GLN A 58 9.14 14.67 -32.85
N GLY A 59 8.80 13.38 -32.93
CA GLY A 59 8.40 12.70 -34.16
C GLY A 59 6.89 12.79 -34.45
N SER A 60 6.36 11.76 -35.10
CA SER A 60 4.95 11.72 -35.55
C SER A 60 3.96 11.16 -34.51
N ASN A 61 4.40 10.87 -33.29
CA ASN A 61 3.60 10.13 -32.29
C ASN A 61 3.00 11.02 -31.18
N LEU A 62 2.94 12.34 -31.41
CA LEU A 62 2.46 13.32 -30.44
C LEU A 62 1.03 13.03 -29.94
N VAL A 63 0.13 12.65 -30.82
CA VAL A 63 -1.29 12.41 -30.47
C VAL A 63 -1.44 11.22 -29.53
N ALA A 64 -0.66 10.14 -29.72
CA ALA A 64 -0.71 8.98 -28.83
C ALA A 64 -0.15 9.33 -27.45
N TRP A 65 0.95 10.06 -27.38
CA TRP A 65 1.54 10.48 -26.10
C TRP A 65 0.70 11.51 -25.37
N ALA A 66 0.07 12.45 -26.08
CA ALA A 66 -0.90 13.37 -25.49
C ALA A 66 -2.10 12.60 -24.92
N ALA A 67 -2.60 11.59 -25.63
CA ALA A 67 -3.67 10.72 -25.13
C ALA A 67 -3.23 9.94 -23.88
N VAL A 68 -2.02 9.37 -23.87
CA VAL A 68 -1.51 8.66 -22.67
C VAL A 68 -1.40 9.62 -21.48
N LEU A 69 -0.75 10.77 -21.64
CA LEU A 69 -0.53 11.72 -20.54
C LEU A 69 -1.80 12.44 -20.06
N THR A 70 -2.85 12.46 -20.87
CA THR A 70 -4.17 13.01 -20.47
C THR A 70 -5.13 11.93 -19.94
N ALA A 71 -4.96 10.67 -20.36
CA ALA A 71 -5.81 9.54 -19.97
C ALA A 71 -5.22 8.65 -18.86
N THR A 72 -4.00 8.91 -18.38
CA THR A 72 -3.44 8.20 -17.23
C THR A 72 -4.22 8.64 -15.98
N ASP A 73 -5.28 7.91 -15.69
CA ASP A 73 -6.25 8.17 -14.63
C ASP A 73 -5.77 7.64 -13.26
N LEU A 74 -6.30 8.24 -12.20
CA LEU A 74 -6.07 7.91 -10.79
C LEU A 74 -6.45 6.47 -10.44
N GLY A 75 -7.39 5.85 -11.18
CA GLY A 75 -7.86 4.49 -10.91
C GLY A 75 -6.75 3.43 -10.91
N LEU A 76 -5.70 3.63 -11.73
CA LEU A 76 -4.55 2.74 -11.78
C LEU A 76 -3.75 2.76 -10.47
N VAL A 77 -3.59 3.96 -9.89
CA VAL A 77 -2.79 4.18 -8.67
C VAL A 77 -3.56 3.72 -7.44
N GLY A 78 -4.87 4.01 -7.36
CA GLY A 78 -5.72 3.54 -6.26
C GLY A 78 -5.72 2.01 -6.12
N ASN A 79 -5.84 1.29 -7.23
CA ASN A 79 -5.81 -0.19 -7.23
C ASN A 79 -4.47 -0.77 -6.75
N THR A 80 -3.36 -0.03 -6.93
CA THR A 80 -1.99 -0.48 -6.61
C THR A 80 -1.59 -0.38 -5.15
N THR A 81 -2.23 0.49 -4.36
CA THR A 81 -1.97 0.56 -2.92
C THR A 81 -3.08 -0.08 -2.09
N GLY A 82 -4.06 -0.72 -2.74
CA GLY A 82 -5.22 -1.31 -2.06
C GLY A 82 -6.34 -0.31 -1.75
N ILE A 83 -6.25 0.93 -2.27
CA ILE A 83 -7.35 1.91 -2.23
C ILE A 83 -8.46 1.41 -3.16
N ARG A 84 -9.53 0.90 -2.56
CA ARG A 84 -10.69 0.41 -3.31
C ARG A 84 -11.43 1.61 -3.93
N ALA A 85 -11.35 1.76 -5.26
CA ALA A 85 -12.25 2.67 -5.97
C ALA A 85 -13.67 2.09 -5.88
N HIS A 86 -14.51 2.66 -5.01
CA HIS A 86 -15.91 2.28 -4.93
C HIS A 86 -16.63 2.86 -6.15
N HIS A 87 -16.91 2.01 -7.16
CA HIS A 87 -17.79 2.36 -8.25
C HIS A 87 -19.11 2.92 -7.68
N THR A 88 -19.40 4.19 -7.99
CA THR A 88 -20.71 4.80 -7.81
C THR A 88 -21.71 4.06 -8.69
N LYS A 89 -22.31 2.99 -8.17
CA LYS A 89 -23.51 2.42 -8.78
C LYS A 89 -24.61 3.47 -8.61
N VAL A 90 -24.82 4.27 -9.65
CA VAL A 90 -26.01 5.12 -9.76
C VAL A 90 -27.20 4.18 -9.65
N LEU A 91 -28.00 4.36 -8.60
CA LEU A 91 -29.22 3.58 -8.38
C LEU A 91 -30.15 3.77 -9.59
N ALA A 92 -30.28 2.75 -10.43
CA ALA A 92 -31.42 2.60 -11.31
C ALA A 92 -32.51 1.81 -10.55
N PRO A 93 -33.81 2.12 -10.72
CA PRO A 93 -34.88 1.45 -10.00
C PRO A 93 -34.94 -0.04 -10.36
N ALA A 94 -35.22 -0.85 -9.36
CA ALA A 94 -35.26 -2.30 -9.43
C ALA A 94 -36.45 -2.80 -10.27
N GLU A 95 -36.17 -3.68 -11.24
CA GLU A 95 -37.12 -4.71 -11.67
C GLU A 95 -36.42 -6.08 -11.77
N SER A 96 -37.15 -7.04 -11.22
CA SER A 96 -37.02 -8.48 -10.96
C SER A 96 -36.02 -9.39 -11.70
N GLU A 97 -35.54 -10.35 -10.90
CA GLU A 97 -35.26 -11.78 -11.15
C GLU A 97 -34.14 -12.18 -12.12
N SER A 98 -33.02 -12.65 -11.55
CA SER A 98 -32.40 -13.93 -11.95
C SER A 98 -31.30 -14.36 -10.97
N THR A 99 -31.45 -15.60 -10.47
CA THR A 99 -30.46 -16.60 -10.02
C THR A 99 -29.08 -16.14 -9.49
N PRO A 100 -28.66 -16.56 -8.28
CA PRO A 100 -27.31 -16.29 -7.80
C PRO A 100 -26.31 -17.26 -8.42
N THR A 101 -25.74 -16.89 -9.57
CA THR A 101 -24.41 -17.38 -9.95
C THR A 101 -23.38 -16.59 -9.17
N THR A 102 -23.02 -17.08 -7.99
CA THR A 102 -21.94 -16.52 -7.16
C THR A 102 -20.63 -16.58 -7.95
N PRO A 103 -20.00 -15.45 -8.32
CA PRO A 103 -18.66 -15.49 -8.87
C PRO A 103 -17.71 -15.93 -7.76
N THR A 104 -16.99 -17.02 -7.99
CA THR A 104 -15.99 -17.56 -7.06
C THR A 104 -14.93 -16.48 -6.79
N ARG A 105 -15.04 -15.81 -5.64
CA ARG A 105 -13.98 -14.92 -5.12
C ARG A 105 -12.72 -15.78 -4.99
N THR A 106 -11.62 -15.36 -5.60
CA THR A 106 -10.30 -15.95 -5.36
C THR A 106 -10.02 -15.87 -3.85
N ALA A 107 -10.03 -17.02 -3.18
CA ALA A 107 -9.85 -17.12 -1.74
C ALA A 107 -8.45 -16.64 -1.33
N ARG A 108 -8.37 -15.90 -0.22
CA ARG A 108 -7.09 -15.52 0.39
C ARG A 108 -6.43 -16.79 0.96
N SER A 109 -5.12 -16.92 0.81
CA SER A 109 -4.35 -18.06 1.31
C SER A 109 -4.12 -17.91 2.81
N ALA A 110 -4.97 -18.57 3.60
CA ALA A 110 -4.83 -18.66 5.06
C ALA A 110 -3.44 -19.19 5.48
N THR A 111 -2.84 -20.08 4.68
CA THR A 111 -1.50 -20.61 4.93
C THR A 111 -0.41 -19.54 4.77
N ALA A 112 -0.50 -18.68 3.75
CA ALA A 112 0.47 -17.60 3.56
C ALA A 112 0.33 -16.52 4.64
N ASP A 113 -0.89 -16.25 5.10
CA ASP A 113 -1.15 -15.35 6.23
C ASP A 113 -0.57 -15.87 7.53
N ALA A 114 -0.82 -17.14 7.87
CA ALA A 114 -0.28 -17.77 9.07
C ALA A 114 1.26 -17.73 9.08
N LYS A 115 1.91 -18.07 7.95
CA LYS A 115 3.37 -18.00 7.81
C LYS A 115 3.92 -16.57 7.92
N CYS A 116 3.22 -15.58 7.36
CA CYS A 116 3.61 -14.17 7.52
C CYS A 116 3.55 -13.75 8.98
N ARG A 117 2.48 -14.14 9.70
CA ARG A 117 2.32 -13.88 11.13
C ARG A 117 3.41 -14.57 11.95
N GLU A 118 3.73 -15.82 11.65
CA GLU A 118 4.80 -16.56 12.32
C GLU A 118 6.17 -15.91 12.08
N ARG A 119 6.48 -15.55 10.82
CA ARG A 119 7.70 -14.83 10.45
C ARG A 119 7.85 -13.53 11.26
N ASP A 120 6.79 -12.73 11.29
CA ASP A 120 6.78 -11.41 11.94
C ASP A 120 6.45 -11.49 13.44
N GLN A 121 6.47 -12.69 14.04
CA GLN A 121 6.25 -12.95 15.46
C GLN A 121 4.92 -12.40 16.01
N ASN A 122 3.89 -12.37 15.16
CA ASN A 122 2.64 -11.68 15.42
C ASN A 122 2.85 -10.22 15.85
N GLN A 123 3.75 -9.49 15.22
CA GLN A 123 3.98 -8.08 15.51
C GLN A 123 3.92 -7.24 14.24
N CYS A 124 3.56 -5.97 14.40
CA CYS A 124 3.75 -4.98 13.35
C CYS A 124 5.25 -4.80 13.09
N VAL A 125 5.66 -4.95 11.82
CA VAL A 125 7.08 -4.86 11.45
C VAL A 125 7.71 -3.48 11.69
N LEU A 126 6.89 -2.42 11.76
CA LEU A 126 7.37 -1.06 12.03
C LEU A 126 7.35 -0.74 13.52
N THR A 127 6.21 -0.97 14.16
CA THR A 127 5.96 -0.51 15.53
C THR A 127 6.27 -1.53 16.59
N ARG A 128 6.48 -2.80 16.24
CA ARG A 128 6.59 -3.93 17.19
C ARG A 128 5.37 -4.12 18.10
N TYR A 129 4.23 -3.50 17.77
CA TYR A 129 2.96 -3.77 18.46
C TYR A 129 2.54 -5.22 18.19
N PHE A 130 2.22 -5.94 19.26
CA PHE A 130 1.87 -7.37 19.22
C PHE A 130 0.43 -7.64 18.72
N HIS A 131 -0.59 -6.92 19.18
CA HIS A 131 -1.95 -7.13 18.71
C HIS A 131 -2.75 -5.83 18.89
N PRO A 132 -3.72 -5.50 17.99
CA PRO A 132 -4.08 -6.17 16.74
C PRO A 132 -3.06 -5.99 15.61
N ILE A 133 -2.99 -7.00 14.72
CA ILE A 133 -2.13 -7.02 13.53
C ILE A 133 -2.88 -7.55 12.30
N ASP A 134 -2.67 -6.84 11.19
CA ASP A 134 -3.21 -7.15 9.88
C ASP A 134 -2.08 -7.61 8.95
N VAL A 135 -2.34 -8.66 8.17
CA VAL A 135 -1.44 -9.07 7.09
C VAL A 135 -1.79 -8.28 5.84
N ALA A 136 -0.87 -7.42 5.39
CA ALA A 136 -1.02 -6.59 4.22
C ALA A 136 -0.22 -7.17 3.05
N HIS A 137 -0.82 -7.20 1.86
CA HIS A 137 -0.09 -7.49 0.64
C HIS A 137 0.80 -6.30 0.24
N ILE A 138 1.97 -6.58 -0.31
CA ILE A 138 2.86 -5.56 -0.91
C ILE A 138 2.29 -5.20 -2.28
N TYR A 139 2.09 -6.18 -3.15
CA TYR A 139 1.32 -6.06 -4.39
C TYR A 139 -0.13 -6.54 -4.18
N PRO A 140 -1.15 -5.69 -4.35
CA PRO A 140 -2.53 -6.03 -4.01
C PRO A 140 -3.11 -7.18 -4.83
N LEU A 141 -3.88 -8.04 -4.16
CA LEU A 141 -4.61 -9.13 -4.78
C LEU A 141 -5.60 -8.66 -5.86
N ALA A 142 -6.18 -7.45 -5.72
CA ALA A 142 -7.15 -6.90 -6.65
C ALA A 142 -6.60 -6.76 -8.09
N MET A 143 -5.30 -6.48 -8.21
CA MET A 143 -4.64 -6.30 -9.50
C MET A 143 -4.44 -7.59 -10.29
N ASN A 144 -4.52 -8.75 -9.64
CA ASN A 144 -4.45 -10.07 -10.29
C ASN A 144 -5.64 -10.28 -11.26
N LYS A 145 -6.78 -9.62 -11.01
CA LYS A 145 -7.98 -9.75 -11.86
C LYS A 145 -7.86 -9.01 -13.19
N GLU A 146 -7.21 -7.85 -13.21
CA GLU A 146 -7.02 -7.04 -14.43
C GLU A 146 -6.22 -7.79 -15.50
N GLN A 147 -5.28 -8.65 -15.09
CA GLN A 147 -4.49 -9.47 -16.00
C GLN A 147 -5.32 -10.59 -16.64
N ARG A 148 -6.26 -11.19 -15.90
CA ARG A 148 -7.05 -12.34 -16.37
C ARG A 148 -8.13 -11.93 -17.37
N THR A 149 -8.65 -10.71 -17.27
CA THR A 149 -9.77 -10.26 -18.10
C THR A 149 -9.35 -9.64 -19.43
N GLY A 150 -8.08 -9.28 -19.61
CA GLY A 150 -7.54 -8.82 -20.91
C GLY A 150 -8.22 -7.59 -21.53
N THR A 151 -9.01 -6.85 -20.74
CA THR A 151 -10.02 -5.89 -21.23
C THR A 151 -9.57 -4.44 -21.24
N ALA A 152 -8.39 -4.09 -20.73
CA ALA A 152 -7.91 -2.70 -20.72
C ALA A 152 -7.00 -2.41 -21.92
N SER A 153 -7.31 -1.36 -22.68
CA SER A 153 -6.51 -0.89 -23.83
C SER A 153 -5.06 -0.51 -23.46
N PHE A 154 -4.77 -0.37 -22.16
CA PHE A 154 -3.44 -0.28 -21.57
C PHE A 154 -3.45 -1.11 -20.27
N SER A 155 -2.66 -2.18 -20.20
CA SER A 155 -2.48 -2.92 -18.95
C SER A 155 -1.64 -2.10 -17.97
N PHE A 156 -1.79 -2.33 -16.66
CA PHE A 156 -0.94 -1.73 -15.64
C PHE A 156 0.56 -1.83 -15.97
N TRP A 157 1.01 -3.02 -16.36
CA TRP A 157 2.40 -3.28 -16.71
C TRP A 157 2.85 -2.52 -17.95
N ASN A 158 2.00 -2.42 -18.98
CA ASN A 158 2.32 -1.65 -20.18
C ASN A 158 2.51 -0.16 -19.86
N ILE A 159 1.74 0.39 -18.91
CA ILE A 159 1.91 1.78 -18.47
C ILE A 159 3.24 1.96 -17.74
N LEU A 160 3.61 1.02 -16.85
CA LEU A 160 4.91 1.07 -16.18
C LEU A 160 6.07 1.02 -17.18
N GLU A 161 5.99 0.19 -18.22
CA GLU A 161 7.04 0.09 -19.25
C GLU A 161 7.26 1.41 -20.03
N LEU A 162 6.28 2.33 -20.03
CA LEU A 162 6.46 3.66 -20.63
C LEU A 162 7.39 4.55 -19.81
N PHE A 163 7.43 4.37 -18.48
CA PHE A 163 8.11 5.27 -17.55
C PHE A 163 9.33 4.64 -16.86
N TRP A 164 9.39 3.31 -16.77
CA TRP A 164 10.56 2.59 -16.26
C TRP A 164 11.11 1.64 -17.30
N SER A 165 12.41 1.36 -17.19
CA SER A 165 13.09 0.41 -18.07
C SER A 165 12.41 -0.95 -18.06
N LYS A 166 12.34 -1.58 -19.24
CA LYS A 166 11.74 -2.91 -19.40
C LYS A 166 12.33 -3.95 -18.45
N GLU A 167 13.64 -3.93 -18.26
CA GLU A 167 14.34 -4.80 -17.32
C GLU A 167 13.79 -4.69 -15.89
N ARG A 168 13.55 -3.45 -15.42
CA ARG A 168 13.01 -3.17 -14.09
C ARG A 168 11.57 -3.65 -13.95
N VAL A 169 10.74 -3.37 -14.95
CA VAL A 169 9.32 -3.78 -14.94
C VAL A 169 9.19 -5.31 -15.03
N ASP A 170 9.99 -5.96 -15.89
CA ASP A 170 10.04 -7.42 -15.99
C ASP A 170 10.53 -8.04 -14.67
N ALA A 171 11.47 -7.41 -13.96
CA ALA A 171 11.92 -7.88 -12.64
C ALA A 171 10.80 -7.84 -11.59
N TRP A 172 10.00 -6.78 -11.56
CA TRP A 172 8.82 -6.66 -10.68
C TRP A 172 7.75 -7.70 -11.04
N TYR A 173 7.44 -7.83 -12.33
CA TYR A 173 6.49 -8.81 -12.84
C TYR A 173 6.89 -10.24 -12.44
N ASN A 174 8.16 -10.60 -12.65
CA ASN A 174 8.70 -11.91 -12.33
C ASN A 174 8.82 -12.19 -10.82
N ALA A 175 8.74 -11.17 -9.96
CA ALA A 175 8.65 -11.38 -8.51
C ALA A 175 7.26 -11.86 -8.08
N ILE A 176 6.21 -11.56 -8.86
CA ILE A 176 4.80 -11.87 -8.53
C ILE A 176 4.35 -13.15 -9.23
N PHE A 177 4.37 -13.17 -10.56
CA PHE A 177 3.54 -14.11 -11.32
C PHE A 177 4.02 -15.55 -11.40
N PRO A 178 5.32 -15.90 -11.24
CA PRO A 178 5.71 -17.31 -11.18
C PRO A 178 5.00 -18.09 -10.07
N ARG A 179 4.57 -17.41 -9.00
CA ARG A 179 3.93 -18.04 -7.83
C ARG A 179 2.58 -17.44 -7.45
N GLY A 180 2.20 -16.34 -8.08
CA GLY A 180 0.99 -15.59 -7.80
C GLY A 180 1.14 -14.63 -6.61
N THR A 181 0.05 -13.92 -6.30
CA THR A 181 0.01 -12.89 -5.26
C THR A 181 -0.10 -13.43 -3.83
N GLU A 182 -0.42 -14.71 -3.69
CA GLU A 182 -0.77 -15.36 -2.41
C GLU A 182 0.44 -16.08 -1.79
N VAL A 183 1.60 -15.40 -1.75
CA VAL A 183 2.87 -15.90 -1.20
C VAL A 183 3.32 -15.06 0.00
N VAL A 184 4.20 -15.61 0.84
CA VAL A 184 4.68 -14.97 2.09
C VAL A 184 5.54 -13.73 1.78
N GLU A 185 6.29 -13.78 0.69
CA GLU A 185 7.19 -12.71 0.22
C GLU A 185 6.44 -11.50 -0.35
N ASN A 186 5.14 -11.64 -0.58
CA ASN A 186 4.26 -10.54 -0.97
C ASN A 186 3.47 -9.99 0.23
N ARG A 187 3.89 -10.27 1.49
CA ARG A 187 3.13 -9.93 2.69
C ARG A 187 3.98 -9.35 3.81
N LEU A 188 3.37 -8.44 4.58
CA LEU A 188 3.92 -7.80 5.78
C LEU A 188 2.86 -7.72 6.87
N CYS A 189 3.23 -7.90 8.14
CA CYS A 189 2.36 -7.61 9.26
C CYS A 189 2.44 -6.13 9.66
N PHE A 190 1.28 -5.46 9.68
CA PHE A 190 1.14 -4.08 10.16
C PHE A 190 0.10 -4.00 11.27
N ALA A 191 0.26 -3.03 12.18
CA ALA A 191 -0.84 -2.64 13.05
C ALA A 191 -1.99 -2.05 12.18
N PRO A 192 -3.28 -2.20 12.55
CA PRO A 192 -4.39 -1.80 11.70
C PRO A 192 -4.39 -0.34 11.23
N HIS A 193 -3.88 0.58 12.06
CA HIS A 193 -3.73 1.99 11.68
C HIS A 193 -2.56 2.20 10.71
N VAL A 194 -1.43 1.49 10.92
CA VAL A 194 -0.28 1.50 10.01
C VAL A 194 -0.66 0.93 8.65
N ARG A 195 -1.43 -0.17 8.61
CA ARG A 195 -1.94 -0.73 7.36
C ARG A 195 -2.76 0.29 6.57
N ARG A 196 -3.72 0.95 7.21
CA ARG A 196 -4.54 2.00 6.57
C ARG A 196 -3.68 3.16 6.04
N TRP A 197 -2.62 3.53 6.77
CA TRP A 197 -1.68 4.57 6.32
C TRP A 197 -0.84 4.10 5.14
N HIS A 198 -0.44 2.83 5.11
CA HIS A 198 0.24 2.23 3.98
C HIS A 198 -0.69 2.19 2.74
N GLU A 199 -1.95 1.79 2.91
CA GLU A 199 -2.91 1.74 1.80
C GLU A 199 -3.18 3.14 1.23
N LYS A 200 -3.26 4.16 2.09
CA LYS A 200 -3.37 5.57 1.69
C LYS A 200 -2.05 6.20 1.19
N GLY A 201 -0.97 5.44 1.08
CA GLY A 201 0.35 5.94 0.64
C GLY A 201 0.93 7.08 1.47
N LEU A 202 0.61 7.14 2.77
CA LEU A 202 1.14 8.16 3.68
C LEU A 202 2.60 7.92 4.04
N PHE A 203 3.11 6.71 3.85
CA PHE A 203 4.51 6.38 4.02
C PHE A 203 4.94 5.32 3.02
N ALA A 204 6.24 5.15 2.86
CA ALA A 204 6.82 4.09 2.05
C ALA A 204 8.10 3.53 2.67
N LEU A 205 8.41 2.29 2.29
CA LEU A 205 9.56 1.54 2.75
C LEU A 205 10.51 1.34 1.57
N ARG A 206 11.67 1.99 1.61
CA ARG A 206 12.70 1.82 0.58
C ARG A 206 13.62 0.67 0.96
N PRO A 207 13.74 -0.40 0.16
CA PRO A 207 14.71 -1.46 0.47
C PRO A 207 16.15 -0.95 0.33
N ILE A 208 17.01 -1.30 1.28
CA ILE A 208 18.45 -0.99 1.25
C ILE A 208 19.23 -2.22 0.80
N GLY A 209 18.92 -3.38 1.39
CA GLY A 209 19.62 -4.62 1.10
C GLY A 209 19.18 -5.75 2.01
N ILE A 210 19.44 -6.97 1.54
CA ILE A 210 19.26 -8.20 2.29
C ILE A 210 20.64 -8.72 2.73
N SER A 211 20.71 -9.34 3.91
CA SER A 211 21.93 -10.01 4.38
C SER A 211 22.28 -11.21 3.51
N ASP A 212 23.57 -11.58 3.51
CA ASP A 212 24.08 -12.71 2.70
C ASP A 212 23.41 -14.05 3.03
N ASP A 213 22.93 -14.21 4.26
CA ASP A 213 22.22 -15.40 4.74
C ASP A 213 20.70 -15.34 4.50
N GLY A 214 20.17 -14.23 3.96
CA GLY A 214 18.74 -14.03 3.70
C GLY A 214 17.88 -13.82 4.94
N THR A 215 18.48 -13.70 6.14
CA THR A 215 17.72 -13.64 7.40
C THR A 215 17.30 -12.23 7.81
N LYS A 216 17.94 -11.19 7.24
CA LYS A 216 17.68 -9.79 7.56
C LYS A 216 17.51 -8.95 6.30
N LEU A 217 16.45 -8.16 6.25
CA LEU A 217 16.18 -7.20 5.19
C LEU A 217 16.04 -5.81 5.80
N THR A 218 16.96 -4.91 5.46
CA THR A 218 16.94 -3.54 5.95
C THR A 218 16.15 -2.67 4.99
N VAL A 219 15.16 -1.95 5.52
CA VAL A 219 14.37 -0.95 4.80
C VAL A 219 14.52 0.41 5.47
N LYS A 220 14.49 1.48 4.68
CA LYS A 220 14.40 2.86 5.18
C LYS A 220 12.96 3.33 5.15
N PHE A 221 12.50 3.87 6.26
CA PHE A 221 11.16 4.43 6.39
C PHE A 221 11.13 5.88 5.91
N PHE A 222 10.11 6.26 5.13
CA PHE A 222 9.85 7.65 4.76
C PHE A 222 8.38 7.97 4.86
N TRP A 223 8.07 9.08 5.54
CA TRP A 223 6.77 9.72 5.41
C TRP A 223 6.64 10.43 4.08
N LEU A 224 5.45 10.38 3.49
CA LEU A 224 5.14 11.00 2.21
C LEU A 224 4.09 12.10 2.38
N SER A 225 4.43 13.30 1.92
CA SER A 225 3.52 14.43 1.81
C SER A 225 2.47 14.13 0.75
N GLN A 226 1.21 14.09 1.16
CA GLN A 226 0.09 13.96 0.21
C GLN A 226 -0.12 15.29 -0.50
N ARG A 227 -0.17 15.25 -1.83
CA ARG A 227 -0.60 16.39 -2.62
C ARG A 227 -2.12 16.55 -2.49
N LEU A 228 -2.57 17.80 -2.33
CA LEU A 228 -4.00 18.12 -2.43
C LEU A 228 -4.52 17.80 -3.84
N PRO A 229 -5.74 17.25 -3.97
CA PRO A 229 -6.33 16.96 -5.27
C PRO A 229 -6.39 18.21 -6.16
N SER A 230 -5.82 18.11 -7.36
CA SER A 230 -5.96 19.09 -8.44
C SER A 230 -6.35 18.37 -9.73
N HIS A 231 -7.08 19.02 -10.62
CA HIS A 231 -7.43 18.43 -11.92
C HIS A 231 -6.25 18.44 -12.89
N THR A 232 -5.42 19.47 -12.82
CA THR A 232 -4.29 19.67 -13.72
C THR A 232 -3.09 20.24 -12.97
N ILE A 233 -1.91 20.07 -13.55
CA ILE A 233 -0.65 20.58 -13.01
C ILE A 233 0.33 20.92 -14.13
N ASP A 234 1.16 21.93 -13.87
CA ASP A 234 2.30 22.27 -14.72
C ASP A 234 3.38 21.19 -14.63
N ILE A 235 3.83 20.68 -15.78
CA ILE A 235 4.87 19.64 -15.88
C ILE A 235 6.16 20.04 -15.13
N LEU A 236 6.50 21.34 -15.11
CA LEU A 236 7.73 21.85 -14.48
C LEU A 236 7.58 22.15 -12.98
N GLU A 237 6.38 22.01 -12.43
CA GLU A 237 6.19 22.11 -10.98
C GLU A 237 7.05 21.05 -10.29
N THR A 238 7.97 21.48 -9.43
CA THR A 238 8.89 20.57 -8.75
C THR A 238 8.13 19.81 -7.66
N PRO A 239 8.16 18.46 -7.66
CA PRO A 239 7.53 17.67 -6.61
C PRO A 239 8.24 17.85 -5.27
N THR A 240 7.46 17.68 -4.21
CA THR A 240 7.94 17.58 -2.83
C THR A 240 7.37 16.31 -2.23
N LEU A 241 8.20 15.26 -2.05
CA LEU A 241 7.76 14.01 -1.45
C LEU A 241 7.84 14.05 0.08
N LEU A 242 8.89 14.65 0.63
CA LEU A 242 9.07 14.67 2.08
C LEU A 242 8.42 15.91 2.70
N PRO A 243 7.90 15.81 3.93
CA PRO A 243 7.52 17.00 4.67
C PRO A 243 8.77 17.83 4.99
N GLU A 244 8.72 19.15 4.75
CA GLU A 244 9.84 20.07 5.00
C GLU A 244 10.28 20.07 6.48
N ASP A 245 9.37 19.74 7.39
CA ASP A 245 9.65 19.50 8.81
C ASP A 245 8.98 18.20 9.27
N PRO A 246 9.72 17.25 9.88
CA PRO A 246 9.14 16.09 10.56
C PRO A 246 8.06 16.44 11.60
N ALA A 247 8.11 17.64 12.19
CA ALA A 247 7.08 18.13 13.10
C ALA A 247 5.78 18.54 12.38
N HIS A 248 5.85 18.90 11.09
CA HIS A 248 4.74 19.39 10.26
C HIS A 248 4.07 18.32 9.39
N LEU A 249 4.33 17.04 9.64
CA LEU A 249 3.47 15.94 9.18
C LEU A 249 1.99 16.33 9.41
N PRO A 250 1.13 16.26 8.38
CA PRO A 250 -0.25 16.70 8.51
C PRO A 250 -0.91 15.96 9.69
N LYS A 251 -1.55 16.71 10.60
CA LYS A 251 -2.51 16.17 11.59
C LYS A 251 -1.95 15.15 12.62
N ASN A 252 -0.78 15.38 13.22
CA ASN A 252 -0.25 14.57 14.34
C ASN A 252 0.01 13.08 14.03
N PHE A 253 0.16 12.68 12.76
CA PHE A 253 0.57 11.32 12.45
C PHE A 253 1.97 11.05 13.02
N ARG A 254 2.05 10.08 13.91
CA ARG A 254 3.26 9.68 14.60
C ARG A 254 3.19 8.17 14.82
N VAL A 255 4.29 7.50 14.52
CA VAL A 255 4.46 6.07 14.71
C VAL A 255 5.57 5.90 15.74
N TRP A 256 5.30 5.14 16.80
CA TRP A 256 6.32 4.78 17.78
C TRP A 256 6.64 3.31 17.66
N ASN A 257 7.91 2.98 17.79
CA ASN A 257 8.33 1.62 18.07
C ASN A 257 8.08 1.34 19.55
N ALA A 258 7.24 0.35 19.85
CA ALA A 258 6.81 -0.01 21.19
C ALA A 258 7.94 -0.61 22.04
N GLU A 259 8.92 -1.28 21.41
CA GLU A 259 10.07 -1.87 22.09
C GLU A 259 11.11 -0.81 22.45
N THR A 260 11.51 0.01 21.49
CA THR A 260 12.54 1.04 21.71
C THR A 260 11.99 2.32 22.30
N GLN A 261 10.65 2.47 22.35
CA GLN A 261 9.93 3.68 22.75
C GLN A 261 10.32 4.93 21.94
N ALA A 262 10.91 4.73 20.76
CA ALA A 262 11.37 5.80 19.89
C ALA A 262 10.31 6.16 18.84
N LEU A 263 10.24 7.45 18.51
CA LEU A 263 9.46 7.94 17.38
C LEU A 263 10.15 7.57 16.07
N ILE A 264 9.41 6.95 15.14
CA ILE A 264 9.89 6.63 13.79
C ILE A 264 9.84 7.87 12.90
N LYS A 265 10.99 8.20 12.31
CA LYS A 265 11.22 9.38 11.46
C LYS A 265 11.65 8.97 10.06
N CYS A 266 11.61 9.92 9.13
CA CYS A 266 12.15 9.72 7.79
C CYS A 266 13.64 9.39 7.86
N GLY A 267 14.06 8.37 7.10
CA GLY A 267 15.43 7.89 7.06
C GLY A 267 15.77 6.84 8.12
N ASP A 268 14.87 6.56 9.07
CA ASP A 268 15.10 5.50 10.06
C ASP A 268 15.18 4.13 9.36
N GLU A 269 16.16 3.35 9.76
CA GLU A 269 16.37 1.99 9.27
C GLU A 269 15.59 1.00 10.13
N ILE A 270 14.78 0.18 9.48
CA ILE A 270 13.98 -0.87 10.08
C ILE A 270 14.47 -2.20 9.53
N VAL A 271 14.84 -3.10 10.43
CA VAL A 271 15.31 -4.43 10.08
C VAL A 271 14.16 -5.42 10.19
N LEU A 272 13.78 -5.99 9.06
CA LEU A 272 12.86 -7.12 8.96
C LEU A 272 13.67 -8.40 9.14
N GLU A 273 13.21 -9.31 9.99
CA GLU A 273 13.96 -10.51 10.34
C GLU A 273 13.13 -11.77 10.08
N THR A 274 13.80 -12.85 9.73
CA THR A 274 13.22 -14.19 9.69
C THR A 274 14.13 -15.19 10.37
N HIS A 275 13.53 -16.17 11.03
CA HIS A 275 14.25 -17.29 11.63
C HIS A 275 14.66 -18.37 10.61
N ASN A 276 13.98 -18.41 9.46
CA ASN A 276 14.25 -19.39 8.41
C ASN A 276 13.84 -18.82 7.03
N PRO A 277 14.81 -18.47 6.17
CA PRO A 277 14.52 -17.87 4.87
C PRO A 277 13.86 -18.85 3.89
N ASP A 278 13.99 -20.16 4.06
CA ASP A 278 13.40 -21.15 3.15
C ASP A 278 11.91 -21.37 3.43
N THR A 279 11.51 -21.39 4.71
CA THR A 279 10.12 -21.66 5.11
C THR A 279 9.31 -20.38 5.34
N HIS A 280 9.98 -19.33 5.82
CA HIS A 280 9.45 -18.02 6.19
C HIS A 280 10.23 -16.89 5.51
N PRO A 281 10.29 -16.88 4.17
CA PRO A 281 11.08 -15.90 3.45
C PRO A 281 10.63 -14.46 3.75
N LEU A 282 11.61 -13.56 3.78
CA LEU A 282 11.38 -12.13 3.85
C LEU A 282 10.71 -11.63 2.56
N PRO A 283 10.12 -10.42 2.58
CA PRO A 283 9.61 -9.78 1.39
C PRO A 283 10.61 -9.76 0.23
N ASP A 284 10.13 -10.00 -0.98
CA ASP A 284 10.99 -9.89 -2.17
C ASP A 284 11.42 -8.43 -2.35
N VAL A 285 12.72 -8.19 -2.45
CA VAL A 285 13.30 -6.84 -2.57
C VAL A 285 12.72 -6.09 -3.78
N ARG A 286 12.46 -6.79 -4.88
CA ARG A 286 11.90 -6.20 -6.12
C ARG A 286 10.46 -5.76 -5.90
N LEU A 287 9.69 -6.51 -5.09
CA LEU A 287 8.33 -6.11 -4.72
C LEU A 287 8.32 -4.87 -3.85
N LEU A 288 9.21 -4.81 -2.86
CA LEU A 288 9.35 -3.61 -2.02
C LEU A 288 9.83 -2.41 -2.83
N GLU A 289 10.72 -2.61 -3.80
CA GLU A 289 11.17 -1.53 -4.69
C GLU A 289 10.02 -1.00 -5.54
N MET A 290 9.22 -1.89 -6.13
CA MET A 290 8.01 -1.50 -6.85
C MET A 290 7.05 -0.75 -5.92
N GLN A 291 6.78 -1.28 -4.72
CA GLN A 291 5.88 -0.65 -3.77
C GLN A 291 6.39 0.72 -3.34
N TRP A 292 7.69 0.86 -3.10
CA TRP A 292 8.34 2.14 -2.84
C TRP A 292 8.03 3.17 -3.95
N MET A 293 8.10 2.77 -5.22
CA MET A 293 7.76 3.65 -6.35
C MET A 293 6.27 3.98 -6.40
N LEU A 294 5.40 2.99 -6.20
CA LEU A 294 3.96 3.16 -6.27
C LEU A 294 3.42 4.03 -5.13
N GLN A 295 3.97 3.91 -3.92
CA GLN A 295 3.57 4.77 -2.81
C GLN A 295 3.94 6.25 -3.06
N GLN A 296 5.11 6.51 -3.64
CA GLN A 296 5.48 7.87 -4.05
C GLN A 296 4.54 8.40 -5.13
N LEU A 297 4.18 7.56 -6.10
CA LEU A 297 3.22 7.91 -7.14
C LEU A 297 1.84 8.25 -6.54
N THR A 298 1.36 7.47 -5.57
CA THR A 298 0.11 7.72 -4.82
C THR A 298 0.16 9.06 -4.10
N ALA A 299 1.24 9.34 -3.38
CA ALA A 299 1.40 10.58 -2.62
C ALA A 299 1.44 11.83 -3.54
N LEU A 300 2.19 11.76 -4.64
CA LEU A 300 2.32 12.87 -5.59
C LEU A 300 1.06 13.10 -6.42
N SER A 301 0.36 12.04 -6.81
CA SER A 301 -0.88 12.15 -7.61
C SER A 301 -2.06 12.67 -6.80
N GLY A 302 -2.01 12.62 -5.46
CA GLY A 302 -3.14 12.97 -4.59
C GLY A 302 -4.27 11.92 -4.60
N ALA A 303 -3.98 10.70 -5.07
CA ALA A 303 -4.97 9.63 -5.20
C ALA A 303 -5.57 9.17 -3.85
N ALA A 304 -4.87 9.44 -2.73
CA ALA A 304 -5.32 9.03 -1.40
C ALA A 304 -6.51 9.84 -0.84
N GLU A 305 -6.63 11.13 -1.19
CA GLU A 305 -7.68 12.01 -0.63
C GLU A 305 -9.00 11.94 -1.42
N VAL A 306 -8.96 11.58 -2.71
CA VAL A 306 -10.16 11.50 -3.58
C VAL A 306 -11.18 10.47 -3.08
N ASN A 307 -10.76 9.49 -2.27
CA ASN A 307 -11.61 8.39 -1.80
C ASN A 307 -12.23 8.61 -0.40
N ASP A 308 -11.92 9.70 0.31
CA ASP A 308 -12.44 9.97 1.67
C ASP A 308 -13.85 10.62 1.66
N SER A 309 -14.53 10.67 0.50
CA SER A 309 -15.94 11.10 0.43
C SER A 309 -16.83 10.07 1.13
N PHE A 310 -17.14 10.33 2.41
CA PHE A 310 -17.98 9.55 3.32
C PHE A 310 -19.08 8.73 2.62
N ARG A 311 -18.89 7.41 2.59
CA ARG A 311 -19.95 6.43 2.39
C ARG A 311 -19.75 5.32 3.43
N PRO A 312 -20.83 4.83 4.07
CA PRO A 312 -20.71 3.74 5.03
C PRO A 312 -20.13 2.51 4.31
N GLU A 313 -19.05 1.99 4.89
CA GLU A 313 -18.46 0.71 4.51
C GLU A 313 -19.50 -0.38 4.83
N ASP A 314 -20.12 -0.97 3.81
CA ASP A 314 -20.81 -2.26 3.94
C ASP A 314 -19.72 -3.34 4.12
N ASP A 315 -19.18 -3.41 5.33
CA ASP A 315 -18.33 -4.48 5.83
C ASP A 315 -19.20 -5.68 6.20
N ASP A 316 -19.59 -6.46 5.18
CA ASP A 316 -19.94 -7.88 5.40
C ASP A 316 -18.64 -8.69 5.55
N ASP A 317 -17.87 -8.40 6.61
CA ASP A 317 -16.65 -9.12 7.02
C ASP A 317 -16.89 -9.84 8.38
N TRP A 318 -18.01 -10.56 8.48
CA TRP A 318 -18.24 -11.57 9.53
C TRP A 318 -17.91 -12.96 8.96
N GLU A 319 -16.62 -13.27 8.79
CA GLU A 319 -16.20 -14.67 8.77
C GLU A 319 -16.25 -15.18 10.22
N ASP A 320 -17.15 -16.13 10.47
CA ASP A 320 -17.29 -16.91 11.70
C ASP A 320 -15.94 -17.56 12.06
N ASP A 321 -15.12 -16.88 12.86
CA ASP A 321 -14.09 -17.54 13.66
C ASP A 321 -14.83 -18.32 14.76
N ALA A 322 -15.20 -19.55 14.43
CA ALA A 322 -15.67 -20.53 15.38
C ALA A 322 -14.58 -20.72 16.44
N PHE A 323 -14.75 -20.06 17.58
CA PHE A 323 -13.99 -20.30 18.81
C PHE A 323 -14.13 -21.78 19.19
N SER A 324 -13.17 -22.60 18.76
CA SER A 324 -12.93 -23.91 19.35
C SER A 324 -12.43 -23.68 20.77
N TYR A 325 -13.37 -23.59 21.72
CA TYR A 325 -13.04 -23.75 23.13
C TYR A 325 -12.57 -25.19 23.29
N ASP A 326 -11.26 -25.36 23.45
CA ASP A 326 -10.68 -26.64 23.83
C ASP A 326 -11.33 -27.09 25.15
N GLU A 327 -11.96 -28.25 25.04
CA GLU A 327 -12.65 -29.02 26.05
C GLU A 327 -11.65 -29.43 27.16
N TYR A 328 -11.53 -28.59 28.19
CA TYR A 328 -11.01 -29.04 29.48
C TYR A 328 -12.16 -29.63 30.29
N GLY A 329 -12.26 -30.95 30.23
CA GLY A 329 -13.12 -31.74 31.11
C GLY A 329 -12.82 -31.46 32.57
N TYR A 330 -13.87 -31.14 33.32
CA TYR A 330 -13.94 -31.38 34.76
C TYR A 330 -15.30 -31.99 35.08
N ASP A 331 -15.22 -33.16 35.70
CA ASP A 331 -16.27 -34.10 35.98
C ASP A 331 -17.41 -33.57 36.85
N ASN A 332 -18.61 -34.04 36.51
CA ASN A 332 -19.75 -34.41 37.36
C ASN A 332 -19.73 -33.98 38.84
N TYR A 333 -20.64 -33.08 39.20
CA TYR A 333 -21.44 -33.22 40.42
C TYR A 333 -22.91 -32.98 40.12
N ALA A 334 -23.72 -33.95 40.52
CA ALA A 334 -25.15 -34.05 40.30
C ALA A 334 -25.94 -33.02 41.12
N ASP A 335 -27.00 -32.52 40.46
CA ASP A 335 -28.37 -32.36 40.95
C ASP A 335 -28.57 -32.14 42.46
N GLU A 336 -28.79 -30.88 42.84
CA GLU A 336 -29.76 -30.54 43.89
C GLU A 336 -30.31 -29.12 43.66
N SER A 337 -31.62 -29.04 43.42
CA SER A 337 -32.36 -27.80 43.16
C SER A 337 -32.47 -26.94 44.43
N PRO A 338 -32.19 -25.62 44.41
CA PRO A 338 -32.52 -24.74 45.52
C PRO A 338 -33.94 -24.14 45.39
N GLU A 339 -34.74 -24.31 46.43
CA GLU A 339 -36.06 -23.70 46.65
C GLU A 339 -36.06 -22.15 46.59
N PRO A 340 -37.19 -21.50 46.24
CA PRO A 340 -37.24 -20.05 46.08
C PRO A 340 -37.28 -19.26 47.41
N LEU A 341 -36.37 -18.27 47.46
CA LEU A 341 -36.26 -17.05 48.27
C LEU A 341 -37.35 -16.74 49.32
N ARG A 342 -36.94 -16.67 50.60
CA ARG A 342 -37.63 -15.93 51.67
C ARG A 342 -36.88 -14.64 52.00
N LEU A 343 -37.58 -13.49 51.94
CA LEU A 343 -37.09 -12.18 52.38
C LEU A 343 -37.01 -12.12 53.92
N PRO A 344 -35.97 -11.51 54.54
CA PRO A 344 -35.93 -11.32 55.99
C PRO A 344 -36.79 -10.14 56.45
N GLU A 345 -37.54 -10.34 57.53
CA GLU A 345 -38.33 -9.31 58.22
C GLU A 345 -37.46 -8.29 58.96
N LEU A 346 -37.88 -7.03 58.89
CA LEU A 346 -37.36 -5.89 59.65
C LEU A 346 -37.60 -6.07 61.15
N ILE A 347 -36.54 -5.99 61.96
CA ILE A 347 -36.63 -5.86 63.41
C ILE A 347 -36.01 -4.51 63.81
N LEU A 348 -36.85 -3.64 64.40
CA LEU A 348 -36.49 -2.36 65.01
C LEU A 348 -35.81 -2.60 66.38
N PRO A 349 -34.80 -1.81 66.78
CA PRO A 349 -34.24 -1.91 68.12
C PRO A 349 -35.06 -1.09 69.14
N VAL A 350 -35.37 -1.73 70.26
CA VAL A 350 -35.80 -1.09 71.51
C VAL A 350 -34.57 -0.95 72.39
N GLY A 351 -34.31 0.25 72.90
CA GLY A 351 -33.24 0.57 73.84
C GLY A 351 -32.92 2.05 73.85
#